data_AF-A0A1P8LZ08-F1
#
_entry.id   AF-A0A1P8LZ08-F1
#
_cell.length_a   1.000
_cell.length_b   1.000
_cell.length_c   1.000
_cell.angle_alpha   90.00
_cell.angle_beta   90.00
_cell.angle_gamma   90.00
#
_symmetry.space_group_name_H-M   'P 1'
#
loop_
_entity.id
_entity.type
_entity.pdbx_description
1 polymer ?
#
loop_
_entity_poly.entity_id
_entity_poly.type
_entity_poly.pdbx_seq_one_letter_code
_entity_poly.pdbx_strand_id
1 'polypeptide(L)'
;MLDSSGEAPAGRATAAARARGGLLVVGSFVALLFAIELLNTVLLHSLNGVFGLRPRSADGVLDVFTFPLLHANLNHVLSNALPLIIFGFLVFLSGLRVFLTAVACSWLGSGLAVWLFGAGGVTVGSSGLVFGLFAFLLVRGFINRSWWQILLSVVLFLAYGGILFGIIPNLAGYVSWQAHLGGAAGGVLAAVVLRARVSRR
;
A
#
# COMPACT_ATOMS: atom_id res chain seq x y z
N MET A 1 -36.26 -42.15 10.19
CA MET A 1 -36.69 -40.74 10.11
C MET A 1 -35.54 -39.91 10.70
N LEU A 2 -34.44 -39.78 9.95
CA LEU A 2 -34.04 -38.58 9.18
C LEU A 2 -34.17 -37.29 10.00
N ASP A 3 -33.05 -36.82 10.57
CA ASP A 3 -32.35 -35.66 10.01
C ASP A 3 -30.95 -35.52 10.64
N SER A 4 -29.91 -35.82 9.87
CA SER A 4 -28.52 -35.46 10.18
C SER A 4 -28.14 -34.31 9.27
N SER A 5 -28.57 -33.10 9.62
CA SER A 5 -28.11 -31.86 8.99
C SER A 5 -26.65 -31.62 9.41
N GLY A 6 -25.74 -32.29 8.71
CA GLY A 6 -24.32 -31.93 8.71
C GLY A 6 -24.17 -30.57 8.06
N GLU A 7 -24.34 -29.50 8.84
CA GLU A 7 -23.88 -28.18 8.44
C GLU A 7 -22.36 -28.25 8.24
N ALA A 8 -21.94 -28.26 6.97
CA ALA A 8 -20.54 -28.10 6.62
C ALA A 8 -20.03 -26.78 7.23
N PRO A 9 -18.87 -26.78 7.91
CA PRO A 9 -18.36 -25.58 8.55
C PRO A 9 -18.13 -24.50 7.50
N ALA A 10 -18.72 -23.32 7.72
CA ALA A 10 -18.65 -22.14 6.85
C ALA A 10 -17.25 -21.99 6.22
N GLY A 11 -17.20 -22.14 4.90
CA GLY A 11 -15.99 -22.47 4.14
C GLY A 11 -14.85 -21.47 4.33
N ARG A 12 -13.77 -21.90 4.98
CA ARG A 12 -12.46 -21.25 4.84
C ARG A 12 -12.05 -21.40 3.38
N ALA A 13 -12.00 -20.31 2.63
CA ALA A 13 -11.47 -20.30 1.27
C ALA A 13 -10.14 -21.08 1.21
N THR A 14 -9.95 -21.90 0.18
CA THR A 14 -8.71 -22.69 0.01
C THR A 14 -7.51 -21.74 -0.18
N ALA A 15 -6.29 -22.23 0.10
CA ALA A 15 -5.08 -21.44 -0.13
C ALA A 15 -4.99 -20.93 -1.58
N ALA A 16 -5.35 -21.79 -2.55
CA ALA A 16 -5.42 -21.44 -3.97
C ALA A 16 -6.45 -20.34 -4.26
N ALA A 17 -7.64 -20.40 -3.65
CA ALA A 17 -8.66 -19.36 -3.81
C ALA A 17 -8.18 -18.01 -3.25
N ARG A 18 -7.50 -18.01 -2.09
CA ARG A 18 -6.91 -16.79 -1.51
C ARG A 18 -5.81 -16.20 -2.39
N ALA A 19 -4.92 -17.03 -2.92
CA ALA A 19 -3.87 -16.60 -3.83
C ALA A 19 -4.45 -16.01 -5.12
N ARG A 20 -5.42 -16.69 -5.75
CA ARG A 20 -6.13 -16.16 -6.92
C ARG A 20 -6.79 -14.81 -6.62
N GLY A 21 -7.48 -14.70 -5.48
CA GLY A 21 -8.09 -13.44 -5.05
C GLY A 21 -7.07 -12.32 -4.89
N GLY A 22 -5.92 -12.59 -4.26
CA GLY A 22 -4.86 -11.60 -4.07
C GLY A 22 -4.25 -11.14 -5.38
N LEU A 23 -3.96 -12.08 -6.30
CA LEU A 23 -3.42 -11.75 -7.61
C LEU A 23 -4.41 -10.91 -8.43
N LEU A 24 -5.71 -11.28 -8.40
CA LEU A 24 -6.75 -10.52 -9.09
C LEU A 24 -6.88 -9.11 -8.52
N VAL A 25 -6.95 -8.96 -7.20
CA VAL A 25 -7.14 -7.64 -6.56
C VAL A 25 -5.94 -6.72 -6.83
N VAL A 26 -4.73 -7.20 -6.55
CA VAL A 26 -3.53 -6.37 -6.67
C VAL A 26 -3.15 -6.16 -8.14
N GLY A 27 -3.28 -7.18 -8.98
CA GLY A 27 -3.07 -7.08 -10.42
C GLY A 27 -4.05 -6.11 -11.09
N SER A 28 -5.34 -6.15 -10.71
CA SER A 28 -6.34 -5.20 -11.22
C SER A 28 -6.05 -3.77 -10.75
N PHE A 29 -5.62 -3.59 -9.50
CA PHE A 29 -5.22 -2.28 -9.00
C PHE A 29 -4.04 -1.72 -9.80
N VAL A 30 -2.98 -2.50 -10.02
CA VAL A 30 -1.83 -2.06 -10.82
C VAL A 30 -2.23 -1.80 -12.27
N ALA A 31 -3.06 -2.66 -12.88
CA ALA A 31 -3.58 -2.42 -14.23
C ALA A 31 -4.39 -1.11 -14.33
N LEU A 32 -5.17 -0.78 -13.30
CA LEU A 32 -5.87 0.50 -13.21
C LEU A 32 -4.89 1.68 -13.16
N LEU A 33 -3.79 1.58 -12.40
CA LEU A 33 -2.76 2.63 -12.37
C LEU A 33 -2.15 2.86 -13.76
N PHE A 34 -1.86 1.79 -14.50
CA PHE A 34 -1.38 1.91 -15.88
C PHE A 34 -2.42 2.53 -16.81
N ALA A 35 -3.70 2.13 -16.69
CA ALA A 35 -4.77 2.70 -17.50
C ALA A 35 -4.92 4.22 -17.24
N ILE A 36 -4.86 4.64 -15.97
CA ILE A 36 -4.90 6.05 -15.58
C ILE A 36 -3.68 6.79 -16.15
N GLU A 37 -2.46 6.25 -16.02
CA GLU A 37 -1.25 6.94 -16.52
C GLU A 37 -1.21 7.02 -18.06
N LEU A 38 -1.71 6.01 -18.76
CA LEU A 38 -1.83 6.05 -20.23
C LEU A 38 -2.83 7.13 -20.67
N LEU A 39 -3.99 7.21 -20.00
CA LEU A 39 -4.94 8.29 -20.24
C LEU A 39 -4.32 9.66 -19.92
N ASN A 40 -3.65 9.78 -18.77
CA ASN A 40 -2.99 11.00 -18.34
C ASN A 40 -1.92 11.47 -19.33
N THR A 41 -1.17 10.53 -19.92
CA THR A 41 -0.18 10.80 -20.97
C THR A 41 -0.82 11.41 -22.21
N VAL A 42 -1.98 10.88 -22.65
CA VAL A 42 -2.74 11.45 -23.78
C VAL A 42 -3.26 12.86 -23.46
N LEU A 43 -3.59 13.10 -22.18
CA LEU A 43 -4.06 14.38 -21.68
C LEU A 43 -2.93 15.35 -21.27
N LEU A 44 -1.70 15.13 -21.74
CA LEU A 44 -0.51 15.95 -21.45
C LEU A 44 -0.29 16.16 -19.94
N HIS A 45 -0.53 15.12 -19.16
CA HIS A 45 -0.41 15.07 -17.70
C HIS A 45 -1.29 16.05 -16.93
N SER A 46 -2.37 16.56 -17.53
CA SER A 46 -3.29 17.50 -16.90
C SER A 46 -4.01 16.93 -15.67
N LEU A 47 -4.23 15.61 -15.57
CA LEU A 47 -4.86 15.01 -14.39
C LEU A 47 -4.01 15.18 -13.14
N ASN A 48 -2.68 15.25 -13.26
CA ASN A 48 -1.79 15.51 -12.13
C ASN A 48 -2.07 16.87 -11.52
N GLY A 49 -2.31 17.91 -12.33
CA GLY A 49 -2.63 19.25 -11.83
C GLY A 49 -3.99 19.34 -11.14
N VAL A 50 -4.95 18.50 -11.55
CA VAL A 50 -6.33 18.52 -11.03
C VAL A 50 -6.49 17.64 -9.79
N PHE A 51 -5.88 16.46 -9.78
CA PHE A 51 -6.13 15.42 -8.77
C PHE A 51 -4.88 15.02 -7.97
N GLY A 52 -3.75 15.69 -8.21
CA GLY A 52 -2.51 15.49 -7.46
C GLY A 52 -2.51 16.28 -6.16
N LEU A 53 -1.84 15.74 -5.15
CA LEU A 53 -1.89 16.27 -3.80
C LEU A 53 -1.08 17.56 -3.65
N ARG A 54 -1.79 18.65 -3.33
CA ARG A 54 -1.23 19.97 -3.04
C ARG A 54 -1.15 20.19 -1.53
N PRO A 55 0.07 20.29 -0.95
CA PRO A 55 0.25 20.45 0.49
C PRO A 55 -0.48 21.68 1.05
N ARG A 56 -1.14 21.53 2.20
CA ARG A 56 -1.76 22.62 2.98
C ARG A 56 -2.78 23.47 2.21
N SER A 57 -3.31 22.98 1.10
CA SER A 57 -4.43 23.62 0.38
C SER A 57 -5.77 23.06 0.90
N ALA A 58 -6.79 23.92 0.94
CA ALA A 58 -8.10 23.58 1.50
C ALA A 58 -8.84 22.53 0.65
N ASP A 59 -8.76 22.65 -0.67
CA ASP A 59 -9.27 21.68 -1.63
C ASP A 59 -8.35 20.44 -1.74
N GLY A 60 -7.03 20.62 -1.64
CA GLY A 60 -6.08 19.51 -1.75
C GLY A 60 -6.09 18.51 -0.61
N VAL A 61 -6.84 18.73 0.48
CA VAL A 61 -7.09 17.67 1.45
C VAL A 61 -7.85 16.48 0.83
N LEU A 62 -8.71 16.75 -0.17
CA LEU A 62 -9.44 15.71 -0.90
C LEU A 62 -8.50 14.92 -1.82
N ASP A 63 -7.42 15.56 -2.30
CA ASP A 63 -6.43 14.93 -3.17
C ASP A 63 -5.66 13.80 -2.46
N VAL A 64 -5.77 13.69 -1.12
CA VAL A 64 -5.28 12.52 -0.34
C VAL A 64 -5.86 11.21 -0.89
N PHE A 65 -7.08 11.23 -1.40
CA PHE A 65 -7.76 10.04 -1.94
C PHE A 65 -7.39 9.72 -3.39
N THR A 66 -6.85 10.68 -4.14
CA THR A 66 -6.62 10.52 -5.58
C THR A 66 -5.14 10.45 -5.94
N PHE A 67 -4.25 11.13 -5.21
CA PHE A 67 -2.85 11.25 -5.59
C PHE A 67 -2.09 9.92 -5.76
N PRO A 68 -2.40 8.81 -5.04
CA PRO A 68 -1.69 7.55 -5.26
C PRO A 68 -2.10 6.84 -6.55
N LEU A 69 -3.18 7.29 -7.20
CA LEU A 69 -3.65 6.76 -8.48
C LEU A 69 -2.96 7.40 -9.69
N LEU A 70 -2.25 8.50 -9.48
CA LEU A 70 -1.62 9.31 -10.52
C LEU A 70 -0.10 9.09 -10.50
N HIS A 71 0.54 9.27 -11.64
CA HIS A 71 2.00 9.18 -11.76
C HIS A 71 2.55 10.32 -12.62
N ALA A 72 3.85 10.55 -12.48
CA ALA A 72 4.52 11.66 -13.18
C ALA A 72 4.93 11.28 -14.61
N ASN A 73 5.03 9.98 -14.89
CA ASN A 73 5.38 9.37 -16.17
C ASN A 73 5.29 7.84 -16.04
N LEU A 74 5.44 7.14 -17.17
CA LEU A 74 5.44 5.68 -17.24
C LEU A 74 6.53 5.01 -16.38
N ASN A 75 7.74 5.59 -16.29
CA ASN A 75 8.80 5.04 -15.44
C ASN A 75 8.43 5.09 -13.96
N HIS A 76 7.69 6.12 -13.55
CA HIS A 76 7.23 6.24 -12.17
C HIS A 76 6.23 5.12 -11.82
N VAL A 77 5.20 4.86 -12.64
CA VAL A 77 4.26 3.76 -12.39
C VAL A 77 4.94 2.39 -12.49
N LEU A 78 5.85 2.20 -13.45
CA LEU A 78 6.64 0.96 -13.59
C LEU A 78 7.46 0.66 -12.34
N SER A 79 8.10 1.68 -11.75
CA SER A 79 8.92 1.51 -10.55
C SER A 79 8.10 1.06 -9.32
N ASN A 80 6.80 1.33 -9.30
CA ASN A 80 5.90 0.98 -8.20
C ASN A 80 5.18 -0.36 -8.43
N ALA A 81 4.98 -0.76 -9.69
CA ALA A 81 4.17 -1.92 -10.07
C ALA A 81 4.64 -3.23 -9.43
N LEU A 82 5.92 -3.58 -9.57
CA LEU A 82 6.45 -4.84 -9.05
C LEU A 82 6.43 -4.89 -7.51
N PRO A 83 6.91 -3.87 -6.77
CA PRO A 83 6.76 -3.83 -5.31
C PRO A 83 5.32 -3.89 -4.83
N LEU A 84 4.39 -3.18 -5.49
CA LEU A 84 2.96 -3.24 -5.15
C LEU A 84 2.39 -4.66 -5.34
N ILE A 85 2.72 -5.32 -6.44
CA ILE A 85 2.30 -6.71 -6.70
C ILE A 85 2.81 -7.61 -5.58
N ILE A 86 4.10 -7.58 -5.29
CA ILE A 86 4.71 -8.49 -4.31
C ILE A 86 4.19 -8.20 -2.90
N PHE A 87 4.29 -6.96 -2.42
CA PHE A 87 3.91 -6.65 -1.04
C PHE A 87 2.40 -6.71 -0.86
N GLY A 88 1.63 -6.17 -1.81
CA GLY A 88 0.17 -6.24 -1.78
C GLY A 88 -0.32 -7.69 -1.75
N PHE A 89 0.24 -8.56 -2.58
CA PHE A 89 -0.09 -9.98 -2.60
C PHE A 89 0.22 -10.66 -1.27
N LEU A 90 1.43 -10.48 -0.73
CA LEU A 90 1.85 -11.08 0.54
C LEU A 90 0.97 -10.62 1.72
N VAL A 91 0.59 -9.34 1.75
CA VAL A 91 -0.35 -8.83 2.74
C VAL A 91 -1.74 -9.45 2.53
N PHE A 92 -2.21 -9.56 1.28
CA PHE A 92 -3.51 -10.15 0.95
C PHE A 92 -3.63 -11.61 1.37
N LEU A 93 -2.56 -12.40 1.26
CA LEU A 93 -2.54 -13.79 1.73
C LEU A 93 -2.90 -13.93 3.22
N SER A 94 -2.74 -12.86 3.99
CA SER A 94 -3.12 -12.80 5.41
C SER A 94 -4.60 -12.49 5.66
N GLY A 95 -5.39 -12.30 4.60
CA GLY A 95 -6.82 -12.04 4.62
C GLY A 95 -7.19 -10.64 4.16
N LEU A 96 -8.35 -10.52 3.50
CA LEU A 96 -8.86 -9.26 2.93
C LEU A 96 -8.88 -8.12 3.95
N ARG A 97 -9.31 -8.38 5.19
CA ARG A 97 -9.35 -7.35 6.24
C ARG A 97 -7.96 -6.79 6.57
N VAL A 98 -6.95 -7.67 6.62
CA VAL A 98 -5.56 -7.27 6.90
C VAL A 98 -5.05 -6.39 5.77
N PHE A 99 -5.29 -6.81 4.52
CA PHE A 99 -4.95 -6.06 3.33
C PHE A 99 -5.60 -4.68 3.29
N LEU A 100 -6.92 -4.60 3.44
CA LEU A 100 -7.63 -3.32 3.42
C LEU A 100 -7.17 -2.39 4.54
N THR A 101 -6.86 -2.92 5.72
CA THR A 101 -6.35 -2.11 6.84
C THR A 101 -4.94 -1.59 6.53
N ALA A 102 -4.05 -2.43 6.02
CA ALA A 102 -2.70 -2.02 5.66
C ALA A 102 -2.72 -0.97 4.54
N VAL A 103 -3.46 -1.22 3.46
CA VAL A 103 -3.64 -0.26 2.35
C VAL A 103 -4.21 1.06 2.87
N ALA A 104 -5.31 1.04 3.63
CA ALA A 104 -5.94 2.27 4.10
C ALA A 104 -5.02 3.09 5.02
N CYS A 105 -4.37 2.45 5.99
CA CYS A 105 -3.45 3.17 6.89
C CYS A 105 -2.24 3.72 6.13
N SER A 106 -1.66 2.97 5.20
CA SER A 106 -0.53 3.42 4.37
C SER A 106 -0.94 4.57 3.43
N TRP A 107 -2.09 4.46 2.78
CA TRP A 107 -2.64 5.48 1.89
C TRP A 107 -2.85 6.80 2.63
N LEU A 108 -3.62 6.74 3.72
CA LEU A 108 -3.98 7.92 4.51
C LEU A 108 -2.76 8.50 5.21
N GLY A 109 -1.90 7.65 5.79
CA GLY A 109 -0.66 8.09 6.42
C GLY A 109 0.25 8.82 5.44
N SER A 110 0.37 8.30 4.21
CA SER A 110 1.14 8.93 3.14
C SER A 110 0.56 10.29 2.75
N GLY A 111 -0.74 10.36 2.44
CA GLY A 111 -1.39 11.60 2.03
C GLY A 111 -1.41 12.66 3.14
N LEU A 112 -1.67 12.27 4.39
CA LEU A 112 -1.64 13.20 5.52
C LEU A 112 -0.24 13.77 5.76
N ALA A 113 0.81 12.95 5.66
CA ALA A 113 2.19 13.41 5.81
C ALA A 113 2.57 14.40 4.70
N VAL A 114 2.21 14.12 3.45
CA VAL A 114 2.43 15.05 2.34
C VAL A 114 1.62 16.34 2.53
N TRP A 115 0.35 16.24 2.91
CA TRP A 115 -0.51 17.40 3.09
C TRP A 115 0.00 18.32 4.21
N LEU A 116 0.47 17.76 5.33
CA LEU A 116 1.00 18.52 6.47
C LEU A 116 2.42 19.06 6.24
N PHE A 117 3.32 18.22 5.72
CA PHE A 117 4.77 18.47 5.72
C PHE A 117 5.36 18.68 4.32
N GLY A 118 4.53 18.69 3.28
CA GLY A 118 4.97 18.93 1.90
C GLY A 118 5.49 20.35 1.70
N ALA A 119 6.60 20.45 0.96
CA ALA A 119 7.33 21.69 0.72
C ALA A 119 6.85 22.46 -0.55
N GLY A 120 5.58 22.29 -0.94
CA GLY A 120 4.98 22.86 -2.15
C GLY A 120 4.95 21.88 -3.33
N GLY A 121 4.45 22.37 -4.48
CA GLY A 121 4.25 21.55 -5.67
C GLY A 121 3.06 20.58 -5.58
N VAL A 122 2.99 19.69 -6.57
CA VAL A 122 1.99 18.63 -6.67
C VAL A 122 2.68 17.30 -6.45
N THR A 123 2.18 16.50 -5.51
CA THR A 123 2.65 15.13 -5.28
C THR A 123 1.70 14.13 -5.92
N VAL A 124 2.26 13.17 -6.64
CA VAL A 124 1.55 12.02 -7.22
C VAL A 124 2.36 10.76 -6.96
N GLY A 125 1.72 9.61 -7.02
CA GLY A 125 2.38 8.31 -7.03
C GLY A 125 1.95 7.41 -5.89
N SER A 126 1.91 6.12 -6.22
CA SER A 126 1.58 5.04 -5.29
C SER A 126 2.73 4.62 -4.37
N SER A 127 3.87 5.28 -4.41
CA SER A 127 5.06 4.85 -3.65
C SER A 127 4.82 4.86 -2.13
N GLY A 128 3.98 5.77 -1.63
CA GLY A 128 3.53 5.75 -0.23
C GLY A 128 2.89 4.41 0.19
N LEU A 129 2.11 3.78 -0.70
CA LEU A 129 1.56 2.44 -0.48
C LEU A 129 2.66 1.38 -0.47
N VAL A 130 3.64 1.48 -1.37
CA VAL A 130 4.78 0.55 -1.41
C VAL A 130 5.52 0.56 -0.07
N PHE A 131 5.91 1.74 0.41
CA PHE A 131 6.62 1.89 1.68
C PHE A 131 5.79 1.41 2.87
N GLY A 132 4.49 1.69 2.86
CA GLY A 132 3.61 1.28 3.92
C GLY A 132 3.36 -0.24 3.98
N LEU A 133 3.09 -0.87 2.84
CA LEU A 133 2.95 -2.33 2.77
C LEU A 133 4.26 -3.04 3.12
N PHE A 134 5.40 -2.49 2.67
CA PHE A 134 6.71 -3.01 3.02
C PHE A 134 6.98 -2.90 4.53
N ALA A 135 6.83 -1.71 5.11
CA ALA A 135 7.02 -1.50 6.54
C ALA A 135 6.09 -2.38 7.38
N PHE A 136 4.83 -2.51 6.98
CA PHE A 136 3.87 -3.43 7.59
C PHE A 136 4.40 -4.87 7.62
N LEU A 137 4.89 -5.39 6.48
CA LEU A 137 5.44 -6.73 6.40
C LEU A 137 6.68 -6.88 7.28
N LEU A 138 7.59 -5.90 7.29
CA LEU A 138 8.80 -5.93 8.09
C LEU A 138 8.52 -6.05 9.59
N VAL A 139 7.62 -5.21 10.13
CA VAL A 139 7.39 -5.14 11.58
C VAL A 139 6.39 -6.18 12.10
N ARG A 140 5.47 -6.65 11.25
CA ARG A 140 4.37 -7.52 11.68
C ARG A 140 4.86 -8.83 12.29
N GLY A 141 5.94 -9.41 11.77
CA GLY A 141 6.48 -10.67 12.30
C GLY A 141 6.88 -10.57 13.77
N PHE A 142 7.56 -9.47 14.12
CA PHE A 142 7.94 -9.17 15.51
C PHE A 142 6.71 -8.91 16.38
N ILE A 143 5.76 -8.10 15.88
CA ILE A 143 4.52 -7.79 16.60
C ILE A 143 3.70 -9.06 16.87
N ASN A 144 3.63 -9.99 15.91
CA ASN A 144 2.90 -11.26 16.06
C ASN A 144 3.69 -12.34 16.78
N ARG A 145 4.99 -12.14 17.05
CA ARG A 145 5.91 -13.18 17.55
C ARG A 145 5.89 -14.44 16.68
N SER A 146 5.87 -14.25 15.36
CA SER A 146 5.79 -15.35 14.39
C SER A 146 7.12 -15.51 13.65
N TRP A 147 7.80 -16.63 13.88
CA TRP A 147 9.09 -16.95 13.26
C TRP A 147 9.03 -16.87 11.72
N TRP A 148 8.01 -17.45 11.09
CA TRP A 148 7.85 -17.43 9.64
C TRP A 148 7.65 -16.02 9.07
N GLN A 149 6.95 -15.15 9.79
CA GLN A 149 6.78 -13.76 9.36
C GLN A 149 8.08 -12.97 9.55
N ILE A 150 8.87 -13.24 10.58
CA ILE A 150 10.19 -12.63 10.78
C ILE A 150 11.15 -13.06 9.66
N LEU A 151 11.18 -14.35 9.31
CA LEU A 151 11.99 -14.85 8.21
C LEU A 151 11.59 -14.16 6.89
N LEU A 152 10.29 -14.03 6.62
CA LEU A 152 9.79 -13.27 5.47
C LEU A 152 10.27 -11.81 5.51
N SER A 153 10.20 -11.13 6.66
CA SER A 153 10.72 -9.77 6.82
C SER A 153 12.20 -9.66 6.46
N VAL A 154 13.02 -10.62 6.89
CA VAL A 154 14.46 -10.65 6.59
C VAL A 154 14.70 -10.81 5.09
N VAL A 155 14.02 -11.77 4.44
CA VAL A 155 14.14 -11.98 2.99
C VAL A 155 13.73 -10.73 2.22
N LEU A 156 12.60 -10.11 2.60
CA LEU A 156 12.11 -8.89 1.98
C LEU A 156 13.07 -7.71 2.22
N PHE A 157 13.64 -7.59 3.42
CA PHE A 157 14.62 -6.55 3.73
C PHE A 157 15.91 -6.71 2.92
N LEU A 158 16.40 -7.94 2.73
CA LEU A 158 17.58 -8.17 1.90
C LEU A 158 17.32 -7.87 0.41
N ALA A 159 16.13 -8.21 -0.10
CA ALA A 159 15.78 -8.00 -1.49
C ALA A 159 15.38 -6.55 -1.82
N TYR A 160 14.70 -5.86 -0.90
CA TYR A 160 14.08 -4.55 -1.13
C TYR A 160 14.49 -3.46 -0.13
N GLY A 161 15.37 -3.74 0.84
CA GLY A 161 15.72 -2.78 1.90
C GLY A 161 16.28 -1.45 1.37
N GLY A 162 16.89 -1.46 0.19
CA GLY A 162 17.34 -0.25 -0.50
C GLY A 162 16.24 0.77 -0.75
N ILE A 163 14.96 0.37 -0.88
CA ILE A 163 13.88 1.35 -1.05
C ILE A 163 13.76 2.29 0.16
N LEU A 164 14.14 1.85 1.36
CA LEU A 164 14.02 2.66 2.59
C LEU A 164 14.87 3.94 2.54
N PHE A 165 15.91 4.00 1.71
CA PHE A 165 16.65 5.23 1.46
C PHE A 165 15.76 6.34 0.89
N GLY A 166 14.63 6.01 0.25
CA GLY A 166 13.65 7.00 -0.21
C GLY A 166 12.94 7.79 0.89
N ILE A 167 13.07 7.40 2.17
CA ILE A 167 12.58 8.22 3.31
C ILE A 167 13.55 9.37 3.62
N ILE A 168 14.81 9.26 3.22
CA ILE A 168 15.82 10.29 3.49
C ILE A 168 15.48 11.54 2.65
N PRO A 169 15.31 12.71 3.29
CA PRO A 169 15.03 13.95 2.57
C PRO A 169 16.06 14.23 1.48
N ASN A 170 15.59 14.65 0.31
CA ASN A 170 16.39 15.05 -0.86
C ASN A 170 17.25 13.96 -1.52
N LEU A 171 17.20 12.70 -1.05
CA LEU A 171 17.99 11.61 -1.63
C LEU A 171 17.35 11.01 -2.90
N ALA A 172 16.02 10.93 -2.95
CA ALA A 172 15.26 10.35 -4.07
C ALA A 172 14.81 11.38 -5.12
N GLY A 173 15.37 12.59 -5.11
CA GLY A 173 15.06 13.65 -6.07
C GLY A 173 13.59 14.09 -6.04
N TYR A 174 12.87 13.88 -7.14
CA TYR A 174 11.51 14.38 -7.41
C TYR A 174 10.39 13.60 -6.70
N VAL A 175 10.70 12.51 -5.98
CA VAL A 175 9.71 11.70 -5.27
C VAL A 175 9.58 12.15 -3.81
N SER A 176 8.35 12.32 -3.32
CA SER A 176 8.11 12.84 -1.97
C SER A 176 8.55 11.86 -0.88
N TRP A 177 9.63 12.20 -0.18
CA TRP A 177 10.08 11.48 1.01
C TRP A 177 9.03 11.54 2.14
N GLN A 178 8.20 12.59 2.20
CA GLN A 178 7.08 12.68 3.14
C GLN A 178 6.02 11.62 2.84
N ALA A 179 5.72 11.38 1.56
CA ALA A 179 4.81 10.31 1.14
C ALA A 179 5.34 8.94 1.60
N HIS A 180 6.64 8.71 1.45
CA HIS A 180 7.31 7.47 1.87
C HIS A 180 7.28 7.29 3.39
N LEU A 181 7.67 8.32 4.14
CA LEU A 181 7.69 8.30 5.60
C LEU A 181 6.27 8.09 6.17
N GLY A 182 5.30 8.86 5.69
CA GLY A 182 3.90 8.76 6.12
C GLY A 182 3.29 7.41 5.76
N GLY A 183 3.61 6.88 4.58
CA GLY A 183 3.21 5.55 4.14
C GLY A 183 3.75 4.47 5.06
N ALA A 184 5.07 4.49 5.34
CA ALA A 184 5.74 3.56 6.25
C ALA A 184 5.14 3.63 7.67
N ALA A 185 4.94 4.83 8.22
CA ALA A 185 4.30 5.03 9.51
C ALA A 185 2.87 4.46 9.55
N GLY A 186 2.09 4.67 8.48
CA GLY A 186 0.77 4.08 8.31
C GLY A 186 0.80 2.54 8.27
N GLY A 187 1.80 1.95 7.62
CA GLY A 187 2.04 0.51 7.62
C GLY A 187 2.32 -0.06 9.01
N VAL A 188 3.19 0.61 9.78
CA VAL A 188 3.48 0.25 11.18
C VAL A 188 2.21 0.35 12.03
N LEU A 189 1.44 1.43 11.88
CA LEU A 189 0.16 1.61 12.57
C LEU A 189 -0.81 0.47 12.28
N ALA A 190 -0.96 0.06 11.02
CA ALA A 190 -1.81 -1.07 10.65
C ALA A 190 -1.42 -2.37 11.38
N ALA A 191 -0.11 -2.65 11.50
CA ALA A 191 0.38 -3.83 12.20
C ALA A 191 0.00 -3.81 13.69
N VAL A 192 0.12 -2.64 14.35
CA VAL A 192 -0.26 -2.46 15.76
C VAL A 192 -1.78 -2.62 15.96
N VAL A 193 -2.59 -1.94 15.14
CA VAL A 193 -4.07 -1.97 15.24
C VAL A 193 -4.62 -3.38 15.01
N LEU A 194 -4.06 -4.12 14.05
CA LEU A 194 -4.48 -5.49 13.76
C LEU A 194 -4.13 -6.46 14.90
N ARG A 195 -2.97 -6.28 15.58
CA ARG A 195 -2.59 -7.09 16.75
C ARG A 195 -3.53 -6.87 17.93
N ALA A 196 -3.85 -5.63 18.26
CA ALA A 196 -4.72 -5.29 19.40
C ALA A 196 -6.11 -5.94 19.31
N ARG A 197 -6.59 -6.26 18.10
CA ARG A 197 -7.88 -6.91 17.89
C ARG A 197 -7.82 -8.44 17.97
N VAL A 198 -6.65 -9.05 17.77
CA VAL A 198 -6.45 -10.48 17.99
C VAL A 198 -6.43 -10.77 19.50
N SER A 199 -5.83 -9.90 20.31
CA SER A 199 -5.78 -10.07 21.77
C SER A 199 -7.08 -9.78 22.52
N ARG A 200 -8.08 -9.20 21.84
CA ARG A 200 -9.41 -8.87 22.41
C ARG A 200 -10.49 -9.90 22.05
N ARG A 201 -10.12 -10.99 21.36
CA ARG A 201 -10.96 -12.15 21.09
C ARG A 201 -10.45 -13.32 21.91
#